data_AF-A0A163T738-F1
#
_entry.id   AF-A0A163T738-F1
#
_cell.length_a   1.000
_cell.length_b   1.000
_cell.length_c   1.000
_cell.angle_alpha   90.00
_cell.angle_beta   90.00
_cell.angle_gamma   90.00
#
_symmetry.space_group_name_H-M   'P 1'
#
loop_
_entity.id
_entity.type
_entity.pdbx_description
1 polymer ?
#
loop_
_entity_poly.entity_id
_entity_poly.type
_entity_poly.pdbx_seq_one_letter_code
_entity_poly.pdbx_strand_id
1 'polypeptide(L)'
;MPWDLLHEAARRRAQVALVLDRVDPGAEAVGADLHRLASENGLGHAPIFLVPEAQLVDGLLPETAVGEISRWLTALGGDAGARSAVIDATRDGVVDDLVRRATDLAGAVDAQHEADGHLRAAVDAAYEDARRTILAATSDGTMLRGEVLSRWQDFVGTGEFFRAVEQKVGSVRDAVSGFFRGKGRKVPEVEEAITHGLESVVLDAAEEAAERSYRAWRADPSGAALLDGLDLSRASGTLRTRVAEEIRGWQADVLALVSEQAAAKRGTARALSFGLNGLGVSLMVLVFASTGGITGAELGIAGGTAVLAQKLLEAVFGDDAVRRLTRTAQDRLSARVGAVLDGEARRFTSQLDALGTGDATGAPLRAAAEEVRRAARREQKARAADVTGAQDPGSVVGQAGALRGAHARDPQTPDAPADEAPGTERPGFWRRLFGARPADATEEPSTDEPGDGR
;
A
#
# COMPACT_ATOMS: atom_id res chain seq x y z
N MET A 1 2.58 -28.06 -21.99
CA MET A 1 3.98 -27.61 -21.83
C MET A 1 4.08 -26.64 -20.67
N PRO A 2 4.99 -26.83 -19.70
CA PRO A 2 5.17 -25.94 -18.55
C PRO A 2 5.96 -24.69 -18.96
N TRP A 3 5.34 -23.82 -19.76
CA TRP A 3 6.01 -22.67 -20.37
C TRP A 3 6.63 -21.72 -19.33
N ASP A 4 5.98 -21.50 -18.18
CA ASP A 4 6.51 -20.64 -17.12
C ASP A 4 7.90 -21.05 -16.63
N LEU A 5 8.12 -22.37 -16.47
CA LEU A 5 9.40 -22.94 -16.04
C LEU A 5 10.47 -22.78 -17.12
N LEU A 6 10.07 -22.95 -18.38
CA LEU A 6 10.95 -22.77 -19.53
C LEU A 6 11.34 -21.31 -19.74
N HIS A 7 10.43 -20.36 -19.52
CA HIS A 7 10.73 -18.92 -19.53
C HIS A 7 11.67 -18.53 -18.39
N GLU A 8 11.50 -19.13 -17.21
CA GLU A 8 12.42 -18.93 -16.09
C GLU A 8 13.83 -19.45 -16.40
N ALA A 9 13.93 -20.63 -17.03
CA ALA A 9 15.19 -21.20 -17.48
C ALA A 9 15.85 -20.33 -18.58
N ALA A 10 15.09 -19.88 -19.57
CA ALA A 10 15.56 -19.00 -20.63
C ALA A 10 16.08 -17.66 -20.09
N ARG A 11 15.33 -17.01 -19.18
CA ARG A 11 15.74 -15.76 -18.52
C ARG A 11 17.07 -15.90 -17.79
N ARG A 12 17.29 -17.07 -17.16
CA ARG A 12 18.52 -17.41 -16.44
C ARG A 12 19.63 -17.96 -17.32
N ARG A 13 19.41 -18.07 -18.64
CA ARG A 13 20.31 -18.75 -19.58
C ARG A 13 20.72 -20.14 -19.10
N ALA A 14 19.81 -20.83 -18.39
CA ALA A 14 20.03 -22.21 -18.00
C ALA A 14 20.05 -23.07 -19.27
N GLN A 15 20.93 -24.06 -19.31
CA GLN A 15 20.95 -24.99 -20.43
C GLN A 15 19.77 -25.96 -20.30
N VAL A 16 18.86 -25.89 -21.27
CA VAL A 16 17.66 -26.72 -21.33
C VAL A 16 17.76 -27.62 -22.55
N ALA A 17 17.39 -28.89 -22.39
CA ALA A 17 17.09 -29.80 -23.49
C ALA A 17 15.62 -30.22 -23.37
N LEU A 18 14.93 -30.29 -24.50
CA LEU A 18 13.55 -30.77 -24.58
C LEU A 18 13.57 -32.20 -25.14
N VAL A 19 12.82 -33.11 -24.52
CA VAL A 19 12.64 -34.46 -25.03
C VAL A 19 11.17 -34.66 -25.30
N LEU A 20 10.82 -34.92 -26.56
CA LEU A 20 9.49 -35.35 -26.96
C LEU A 20 9.50 -36.88 -27.06
N ASP A 21 8.90 -37.52 -26.08
CA ASP A 21 8.80 -38.98 -26.00
C ASP A 21 7.52 -39.50 -26.68
N ARG A 22 7.53 -40.79 -27.06
CA ARG A 22 6.44 -41.49 -27.73
C ARG A 22 5.98 -40.84 -29.03
N VAL A 23 6.94 -40.55 -29.91
CA VAL A 23 6.63 -40.05 -31.25
C VAL A 23 6.20 -41.20 -32.16
N ASP A 24 4.94 -41.21 -32.58
CA ASP A 24 4.42 -42.15 -33.56
C ASP A 24 4.97 -41.88 -34.96
N PRO A 25 5.15 -42.91 -35.82
CA PRO A 25 5.47 -42.70 -37.24
C PRO A 25 4.43 -41.81 -37.93
N GLY A 26 4.86 -40.69 -38.54
CA GLY A 26 3.96 -39.69 -39.15
C GLY A 26 3.60 -38.50 -38.25
N ALA A 27 4.06 -38.46 -37.00
CA ALA A 27 3.85 -37.35 -36.07
C ALA A 27 5.01 -36.32 -36.05
N GLU A 28 5.90 -36.33 -37.04
CA GLU A 28 7.10 -35.48 -37.10
C GLU A 28 6.76 -33.98 -37.16
N ALA A 29 5.56 -33.65 -37.67
CA ALA A 29 5.01 -32.30 -37.67
C ALA A 29 4.90 -31.69 -36.25
N VAL A 30 4.69 -32.52 -35.22
CA VAL A 30 4.65 -32.07 -33.81
C VAL A 30 6.02 -31.63 -33.34
N GLY A 31 7.09 -32.30 -33.78
CA GLY A 31 8.47 -31.89 -33.50
C GLY A 31 8.83 -30.55 -34.14
N ALA A 32 8.37 -30.31 -35.36
CA ALA A 32 8.56 -29.04 -36.06
C ALA A 32 7.77 -27.90 -35.39
N ASP A 33 6.54 -28.15 -34.95
CA ASP A 33 5.75 -27.17 -34.22
C ASP A 33 6.34 -26.84 -32.85
N LEU A 34 6.89 -27.84 -32.13
CA LEU A 34 7.59 -27.63 -30.87
C LEU A 34 8.86 -26.78 -31.05
N HIS A 35 9.61 -26.98 -32.13
CA HIS A 35 10.76 -26.12 -32.47
C HIS A 35 10.33 -24.67 -32.70
N ARG A 36 9.24 -24.46 -33.44
CA ARG A 36 8.68 -23.13 -33.68
C ARG A 36 8.29 -22.46 -32.35
N LEU A 37 7.52 -23.16 -31.51
CA LEU A 37 7.10 -22.67 -30.20
C LEU A 37 8.29 -22.40 -29.27
N ALA A 38 9.31 -23.26 -29.25
CA ALA A 38 10.52 -23.04 -28.46
C ALA A 38 11.27 -21.77 -28.91
N SER A 39 11.41 -21.57 -30.22
CA SER A 39 12.04 -20.37 -30.78
C SER A 39 11.28 -19.08 -30.42
N GLU A 40 9.96 -19.08 -30.58
CA GLU A 40 9.08 -17.95 -30.21
C GLU A 40 9.17 -17.58 -28.72
N ASN A 41 9.54 -18.55 -27.87
CA ASN A 41 9.66 -18.38 -26.43
C ASN A 41 11.12 -18.21 -25.94
N GLY A 42 12.06 -17.92 -26.85
CA GLY A 42 13.46 -17.62 -26.49
C GLY A 42 14.33 -18.84 -26.19
N LEU A 43 13.89 -20.04 -26.59
CA LEU A 43 14.59 -21.32 -26.42
C LEU A 43 15.09 -21.89 -27.76
N GLY A 44 15.25 -21.06 -28.79
CA GLY A 44 15.68 -21.51 -30.12
C GLY A 44 17.05 -22.22 -30.15
N HIS A 45 17.84 -22.10 -29.09
CA HIS A 45 19.13 -22.79 -28.91
C HIS A 45 19.04 -24.09 -28.09
N ALA A 46 17.88 -24.40 -27.51
CA ALA A 46 17.69 -25.63 -26.74
C ALA A 46 17.57 -26.83 -27.69
N PRO A 47 18.41 -27.87 -27.57
CA PRO A 47 18.24 -29.08 -28.36
C PRO A 47 16.90 -29.75 -28.04
N ILE A 48 16.22 -30.22 -29.09
CA ILE A 48 14.96 -30.95 -28.99
C ILE A 48 15.18 -32.36 -29.54
N PHE A 49 15.06 -33.35 -28.68
CA PHE A 49 15.25 -34.75 -29.01
C PHE A 49 13.90 -35.43 -29.20
N LEU A 50 13.74 -36.18 -30.28
CA LEU A 50 12.55 -36.99 -30.56
C LEU A 50 12.85 -38.44 -30.21
N VAL A 51 12.09 -39.02 -29.29
CA VAL A 51 12.19 -40.44 -28.91
C VAL A 51 10.97 -41.16 -29.49
N PRO A 52 11.16 -42.08 -30.44
CA PRO A 52 10.05 -42.78 -31.07
C PRO A 52 9.38 -43.74 -30.09
N GLU A 53 8.09 -44.02 -30.28
CA GLU A 53 7.45 -45.15 -29.61
C GLU A 53 8.09 -46.47 -30.08
N ALA A 54 8.69 -47.21 -29.15
CA ALA A 54 9.47 -48.41 -29.46
C ALA A 54 9.18 -49.55 -28.50
N GLN A 55 9.34 -50.79 -28.98
CA GLN A 55 9.31 -51.96 -28.11
C GLN A 55 10.53 -51.96 -27.18
N LEU A 56 10.29 -52.29 -25.91
CA LEU A 56 11.35 -52.34 -24.90
C LEU A 56 12.21 -53.59 -25.08
N VAL A 57 13.51 -53.43 -24.86
CA VAL A 57 14.50 -54.52 -24.81
C VAL A 57 14.95 -54.64 -23.35
N ASP A 58 14.71 -55.80 -22.74
CA ASP A 58 14.97 -56.05 -21.30
C ASP A 58 14.36 -54.98 -20.37
N GLY A 59 13.20 -54.44 -20.74
CA GLY A 59 12.50 -53.39 -19.98
C GLY A 59 13.03 -51.97 -20.17
N LEU A 60 13.96 -51.74 -21.10
CA LEU A 60 14.53 -50.42 -21.44
C LEU A 60 14.25 -50.04 -22.90
N LEU A 61 14.30 -48.73 -23.21
CA LEU A 61 14.28 -48.28 -24.60
C LEU A 61 15.51 -48.79 -25.37
N PRO A 62 15.38 -49.13 -26.67
CA PRO A 62 16.52 -49.49 -27.50
C PRO A 62 17.59 -48.40 -27.49
N GLU A 63 18.87 -48.79 -27.47
CA GLU A 63 19.99 -47.84 -27.43
C GLU A 63 20.01 -46.86 -28.62
N THR A 64 19.48 -47.28 -29.78
CA THR A 64 19.33 -46.44 -30.97
C THR A 64 18.33 -45.31 -30.76
N ALA A 65 17.23 -45.57 -30.03
CA ALA A 65 16.16 -44.59 -29.77
C ALA A 65 16.61 -43.44 -28.85
N VAL A 66 17.62 -43.67 -28.00
CA VAL A 66 18.18 -42.68 -27.06
C VAL A 66 19.61 -42.25 -27.42
N GLY A 67 20.11 -42.67 -28.58
CA GLY A 67 21.51 -42.48 -28.96
C GLY A 67 21.91 -41.02 -29.09
N GLU A 68 21.02 -40.17 -29.61
CA GLU A 68 21.27 -38.73 -29.75
C GLU A 68 21.38 -38.02 -28.39
N ILE A 69 20.45 -38.30 -27.48
CA ILE A 69 20.46 -37.81 -26.10
C ILE A 69 21.74 -38.28 -25.39
N SER A 70 22.09 -39.55 -25.54
CA SER A 70 23.27 -40.15 -24.91
C SER A 70 24.58 -39.54 -25.43
N ARG A 71 24.66 -39.24 -26.73
CA ARG A 71 25.80 -38.52 -27.33
C ARG A 71 25.90 -37.10 -26.80
N TRP A 72 24.79 -36.37 -26.76
CA TRP A 72 24.77 -35.00 -26.26
C TRP A 72 25.19 -34.92 -24.79
N LEU A 73 24.62 -35.77 -23.92
CA LEU A 73 25.00 -35.87 -22.51
C LEU A 73 26.46 -36.31 -22.32
N THR A 74 26.96 -37.23 -23.16
CA THR A 74 28.37 -37.66 -23.12
C THR A 74 29.31 -36.53 -23.55
N ALA A 75 28.97 -35.77 -24.58
CA ALA A 75 29.76 -34.63 -25.03
C ALA A 75 29.80 -33.53 -23.95
N LEU A 76 28.65 -33.22 -23.35
CA LEU A 76 28.54 -32.27 -22.25
C LEU A 76 29.29 -32.75 -20.99
N GLY A 77 29.27 -34.05 -20.72
CA GLY A 77 29.94 -34.69 -19.59
C GLY A 77 31.44 -34.88 -19.79
N GLY A 78 31.92 -35.06 -21.02
CA GLY A 78 33.32 -35.33 -21.35
C GLY A 78 34.19 -34.09 -21.55
N ASP A 79 33.59 -32.94 -21.85
CA ASP A 79 34.30 -31.67 -22.05
C ASP A 79 34.21 -30.77 -20.81
N ALA A 80 35.33 -30.65 -20.09
CA ALA A 80 35.44 -29.78 -18.92
C ALA A 80 35.23 -28.29 -19.27
N GLY A 81 35.62 -27.86 -20.48
CA GLY A 81 35.43 -26.50 -20.98
C GLY A 81 33.97 -26.21 -21.27
N ALA A 82 33.27 -27.11 -21.99
CA ALA A 82 31.83 -26.98 -22.22
C ALA A 82 31.03 -26.95 -20.92
N ARG A 83 31.36 -27.81 -19.94
CA ARG A 83 30.70 -27.80 -18.63
C ARG A 83 30.92 -26.48 -17.88
N SER A 84 32.15 -25.97 -17.89
CA SER A 84 32.47 -24.68 -17.25
C SER A 84 31.71 -23.53 -17.91
N ALA A 85 31.65 -23.50 -19.24
CA ALA A 85 30.92 -22.48 -19.99
C ALA A 85 29.42 -22.45 -19.66
N VAL A 86 28.82 -23.63 -19.44
CA VAL A 86 27.40 -23.76 -19.08
C VAL A 86 27.12 -23.27 -17.66
N ILE A 87 27.97 -23.65 -16.70
CA ILE A 87 27.88 -23.17 -15.31
C ILE A 87 27.97 -21.64 -15.30
N ASP A 88 28.96 -21.11 -16.01
CA ASP A 88 29.22 -19.68 -16.13
C ASP A 88 28.05 -18.93 -16.78
N ALA A 89 27.54 -19.41 -17.91
CA ALA A 89 26.40 -18.81 -18.59
C ALA A 89 25.14 -18.80 -17.71
N THR A 90 24.87 -19.90 -17.01
CA THR A 90 23.73 -20.02 -16.10
C THR A 90 23.87 -19.07 -14.92
N ARG A 91 25.07 -19.00 -14.32
CA ARG A 91 25.37 -18.07 -13.23
C ARG A 91 25.19 -16.62 -13.67
N ASP A 92 25.77 -16.25 -14.81
CA ASP A 92 25.67 -14.90 -15.36
C ASP A 92 24.21 -14.52 -15.64
N GLY A 93 23.43 -15.44 -16.22
CA GLY A 93 22.01 -15.23 -16.45
C GLY A 93 21.18 -15.09 -15.16
N VAL A 94 21.49 -15.85 -14.11
CA VAL A 94 20.84 -15.69 -12.79
C VAL A 94 21.14 -14.31 -12.19
N VAL A 95 22.39 -13.86 -12.27
CA VAL A 95 22.79 -12.54 -11.74
C VAL A 95 22.12 -11.41 -12.53
N ASP A 96 22.08 -11.51 -13.86
CA ASP A 96 21.41 -10.54 -14.71
C ASP A 96 19.89 -10.48 -14.44
N ASP A 97 19.22 -11.63 -14.24
CA ASP A 97 17.81 -11.68 -13.89
C ASP A 97 17.53 -11.04 -12.51
N LEU A 98 18.39 -11.29 -11.52
CA LEU A 98 18.28 -10.69 -10.20
C LEU A 98 18.39 -9.15 -10.26
N VAL A 99 19.38 -8.65 -11.00
CA VAL A 99 19.60 -7.21 -11.19
C VAL A 99 18.41 -6.56 -11.87
N ARG A 100 17.84 -7.22 -12.90
CA ARG A 100 16.63 -6.74 -13.58
C ARG A 100 15.44 -6.68 -12.61
N ARG A 101 15.14 -7.77 -11.90
CA ARG A 101 14.04 -7.82 -10.92
C ARG A 101 14.18 -6.78 -9.81
N ALA A 102 15.38 -6.57 -9.30
CA ALA A 102 15.64 -5.54 -8.29
C ALA A 102 15.36 -4.13 -8.83
N THR A 103 15.66 -3.89 -10.11
CA THR A 103 15.35 -2.62 -10.78
C THR A 103 13.84 -2.44 -11.00
N ASP A 104 13.16 -3.50 -11.45
CA ASP A 104 11.70 -3.49 -11.63
C ASP A 104 10.98 -3.25 -10.28
N LEU A 105 11.42 -3.94 -9.23
CA LEU A 105 10.92 -3.77 -7.87
C LEU A 105 11.18 -2.36 -7.34
N ALA A 106 12.35 -1.77 -7.62
CA ALA A 106 12.62 -0.39 -7.25
C ALA A 106 11.64 0.59 -7.89
N GLY A 107 11.31 0.40 -9.18
CA GLY A 107 10.29 1.20 -9.85
C GLY A 107 8.90 1.04 -9.24
N ALA A 108 8.54 -0.17 -8.83
CA ALA A 108 7.29 -0.41 -8.10
C ALA A 108 7.26 0.30 -6.74
N VAL A 109 8.37 0.31 -6.00
CA VAL A 109 8.49 1.04 -4.72
C VAL A 109 8.33 2.55 -4.93
N ASP A 110 8.92 3.12 -5.98
CA ASP A 110 8.74 4.56 -6.28
C ASP A 110 7.28 4.88 -6.59
N ALA A 111 6.60 4.04 -7.38
CA ALA A 111 5.19 4.22 -7.70
C ALA A 111 4.32 4.15 -6.43
N GLN A 112 4.64 3.27 -5.48
CA GLN A 112 3.96 3.22 -4.18
C GLN A 112 4.20 4.49 -3.36
N HIS A 113 5.43 5.02 -3.34
CA HIS A 113 5.76 6.27 -2.65
C HIS A 113 5.03 7.48 -3.24
N GLU A 114 4.97 7.59 -4.56
CA GLU A 114 4.23 8.65 -5.26
C GLU A 114 2.73 8.56 -4.96
N ALA A 115 2.16 7.36 -5.03
CA ALA A 115 0.76 7.13 -4.70
C ALA A 115 0.44 7.52 -3.25
N ASP A 116 1.29 7.16 -2.29
CA ASP A 116 1.16 7.57 -0.89
C ASP A 116 1.12 9.11 -0.76
N GLY A 117 2.07 9.80 -1.39
CA GLY A 117 2.11 11.27 -1.40
C GLY A 117 0.83 11.90 -1.97
N HIS A 118 0.33 11.40 -3.09
CA HIS A 118 -0.93 11.87 -3.69
C HIS A 118 -2.15 11.64 -2.78
N LEU A 119 -2.24 10.47 -2.16
CA LEU A 119 -3.36 10.12 -1.28
C LEU A 119 -3.35 10.94 0.01
N ARG A 120 -2.17 11.22 0.59
CA ARG A 120 -2.02 12.15 1.74
C ARG A 120 -2.43 13.56 1.36
N ALA A 121 -1.90 14.07 0.24
CA ALA A 121 -2.21 15.42 -0.22
C ALA A 121 -3.73 15.63 -0.45
N ALA A 122 -4.44 14.61 -0.93
CA ALA A 122 -5.89 14.67 -1.10
C ALA A 122 -6.65 14.78 0.23
N VAL A 123 -6.19 14.07 1.28
CA VAL A 123 -6.76 14.15 2.64
C VAL A 123 -6.44 15.52 3.24
N ASP A 124 -5.18 15.92 3.20
CA ASP A 124 -4.72 17.21 3.74
C ASP A 124 -5.47 18.38 3.11
N ALA A 125 -5.66 18.37 1.79
CA ALA A 125 -6.41 19.41 1.08
C ALA A 125 -7.88 19.47 1.50
N ALA A 126 -8.54 18.32 1.70
CA ALA A 126 -9.94 18.28 2.14
C ALA A 126 -10.12 18.80 3.57
N TYR A 127 -9.23 18.43 4.48
CA TYR A 127 -9.31 18.88 5.88
C TYR A 127 -8.83 20.32 6.07
N GLU A 128 -7.88 20.80 5.26
CA GLU A 128 -7.52 22.22 5.22
C GLU A 128 -8.68 23.06 4.66
N ASP A 129 -9.42 22.56 3.68
CA ASP A 129 -10.64 23.22 3.22
C ASP A 129 -11.70 23.30 4.32
N ALA A 130 -11.92 22.21 5.07
CA ALA A 130 -12.81 22.24 6.23
C ALA A 130 -12.36 23.25 7.30
N ARG A 131 -11.06 23.35 7.59
CA ARG A 131 -10.50 24.39 8.49
C ARG A 131 -10.85 25.78 7.99
N ARG A 132 -10.63 26.07 6.70
CA ARG A 132 -10.98 27.36 6.09
C ARG A 132 -12.48 27.64 6.14
N THR A 133 -13.32 26.64 5.88
CA THR A 133 -14.78 26.76 5.95
C THR A 133 -15.25 27.09 7.37
N ILE A 134 -14.72 26.41 8.40
CA ILE A 134 -15.07 26.70 9.79
C ILE A 134 -14.61 28.11 10.19
N LEU A 135 -13.39 28.49 9.81
CA LEU A 135 -12.87 29.83 10.05
C LEU A 135 -13.74 30.88 9.36
N ALA A 136 -14.11 30.68 8.08
CA ALA A 136 -14.99 31.57 7.33
C ALA A 136 -16.40 31.67 7.93
N ALA A 137 -16.99 30.55 8.36
CA ALA A 137 -18.29 30.54 9.02
C ALA A 137 -18.26 31.26 10.39
N THR A 138 -17.14 31.16 11.10
CA THR A 138 -16.85 31.93 12.33
C THR A 138 -16.56 33.41 12.01
N SER A 139 -16.30 33.75 10.75
CA SER A 139 -15.95 35.08 10.29
C SER A 139 -17.14 35.88 9.79
N ASP A 140 -17.85 35.38 8.80
CA ASP A 140 -18.69 36.24 7.97
C ASP A 140 -20.01 36.66 8.61
N GLY A 141 -20.36 36.17 9.80
CA GLY A 141 -21.71 36.34 10.36
C GLY A 141 -22.82 35.80 9.44
N THR A 142 -22.45 35.16 8.32
CA THR A 142 -23.31 34.49 7.33
C THR A 142 -23.89 33.20 7.86
N MET A 143 -23.45 32.74 9.06
CA MET A 143 -24.23 31.88 9.94
C MET A 143 -25.67 32.38 10.13
N LEU A 144 -26.00 33.65 9.82
CA LEU A 144 -27.36 34.21 9.89
C LEU A 144 -28.12 34.30 8.55
N ARG A 145 -27.57 33.83 7.41
CA ARG A 145 -28.18 34.10 6.08
C ARG A 145 -28.65 32.90 5.26
N GLY A 146 -28.20 31.67 5.55
CA GLY A 146 -28.51 30.51 4.68
C GLY A 146 -29.50 29.51 5.26
N GLU A 147 -29.09 28.76 6.27
CA GLU A 147 -29.87 27.63 6.83
C GLU A 147 -30.35 27.86 8.26
N VAL A 148 -29.64 28.68 9.03
CA VAL A 148 -30.06 29.08 10.38
C VAL A 148 -31.10 30.20 10.31
N LEU A 149 -31.22 30.97 9.22
CA LEU A 149 -32.29 31.97 9.11
C LEU A 149 -33.68 31.33 9.09
N SER A 150 -33.85 30.11 8.55
CA SER A 150 -35.16 29.43 8.63
C SER A 150 -35.47 28.99 10.06
N ARG A 151 -34.49 28.42 10.78
CA ARG A 151 -34.64 28.02 12.20
C ARG A 151 -34.67 29.20 13.18
N TRP A 152 -34.01 30.32 12.84
CA TRP A 152 -33.98 31.55 13.61
C TRP A 152 -35.19 32.44 13.30
N GLN A 153 -35.74 32.42 12.07
CA GLN A 153 -37.04 33.04 11.75
C GLN A 153 -38.20 32.31 12.44
N ASP A 154 -38.13 30.99 12.60
CA ASP A 154 -39.10 30.24 13.42
C ASP A 154 -39.04 30.65 14.91
N PHE A 155 -37.88 31.14 15.38
CA PHE A 155 -37.64 31.52 16.79
C PHE A 155 -37.81 33.03 17.08
N VAL A 156 -37.58 33.91 16.09
CA VAL A 156 -37.72 35.38 16.22
C VAL A 156 -39.03 35.90 15.60
N GLY A 157 -39.67 35.13 14.72
CA GLY A 157 -40.95 35.45 14.09
C GLY A 157 -42.15 35.50 15.05
N THR A 158 -41.99 35.07 16.30
CA THR A 158 -43.03 35.05 17.35
C THR A 158 -42.79 36.11 18.45
N GLY A 159 -42.18 37.25 18.17
CA GLY A 159 -42.45 38.52 18.89
C GLY A 159 -42.17 38.61 20.41
N GLU A 160 -41.58 37.62 21.08
CA GLU A 160 -41.38 37.65 22.54
C GLU A 160 -40.20 38.53 22.98
N PHE A 161 -39.20 38.76 22.11
CA PHE A 161 -38.01 39.55 22.47
C PHE A 161 -38.28 41.05 22.64
N PHE A 162 -39.24 41.61 21.89
CA PHE A 162 -39.67 43.01 22.05
C PHE A 162 -40.46 43.25 23.35
N ARG A 163 -41.14 42.22 23.88
CA ARG A 163 -41.86 42.29 25.18
C ARG A 163 -40.93 42.26 26.39
N ALA A 164 -39.78 41.58 26.28
CA ALA A 164 -38.82 41.45 27.37
C ALA A 164 -38.00 42.74 27.64
N VAL A 165 -37.88 43.61 26.63
CA VAL A 165 -37.17 44.90 26.75
C VAL A 165 -38.10 46.02 27.21
N GLU A 166 -39.37 46.04 26.79
CA GLU A 166 -40.35 47.04 27.25
C GLU A 166 -40.75 46.89 28.73
N GLN A 167 -40.70 45.68 29.30
CA GLN A 167 -41.08 45.45 30.70
C GLN A 167 -39.96 45.75 31.73
N LYS A 168 -38.74 46.10 31.31
CA LYS A 168 -37.58 46.17 32.22
C LYS A 168 -37.18 47.55 32.73
N VAL A 169 -38.00 48.58 32.51
CA VAL A 169 -37.78 49.91 33.11
C VAL A 169 -38.19 49.96 34.60
N GLY A 170 -38.89 48.94 35.14
CA GLY A 170 -39.30 48.88 36.55
C GLY A 170 -38.33 48.17 37.52
N SER A 171 -37.33 47.41 37.04
CA SER A 171 -36.61 46.43 37.88
C SER A 171 -35.32 46.92 38.56
N VAL A 172 -34.91 48.17 38.32
CA VAL A 172 -33.68 48.74 38.89
C VAL A 172 -33.74 48.82 40.43
N ARG A 173 -34.94 48.89 41.00
CA ARG A 173 -35.16 48.94 42.45
C ARG A 173 -34.93 47.60 43.16
N ASP A 174 -35.25 46.48 42.51
CA ASP A 174 -35.25 45.16 43.14
C ASP A 174 -33.87 44.48 43.10
N ALA A 175 -33.01 44.88 42.16
CA ALA A 175 -31.64 44.40 42.03
C ALA A 175 -30.76 44.71 43.26
N VAL A 176 -31.05 45.78 43.99
CA VAL A 176 -30.33 46.15 45.23
C VAL A 176 -30.73 45.23 46.40
N SER A 177 -31.96 44.70 46.41
CA SER A 177 -32.43 43.76 47.45
C SER A 177 -31.93 42.32 47.22
N GLY A 178 -31.68 41.94 45.96
CA GLY A 178 -31.25 40.60 45.57
C GLY A 178 -29.77 40.27 45.89
N PHE A 179 -28.94 41.27 46.14
CA PHE A 179 -27.51 41.07 46.47
C PHE A 179 -27.30 40.32 47.80
N PHE A 180 -28.30 40.33 48.69
CA PHE A 180 -28.23 39.62 49.98
C PHE A 180 -28.71 38.17 49.94
N ARG A 181 -29.20 37.66 48.80
CA ARG A 181 -29.71 36.28 48.70
C ARG A 181 -29.13 35.60 47.46
N GLY A 182 -28.01 34.91 47.66
CA GLY A 182 -27.38 34.06 46.66
C GLY A 182 -28.37 33.04 46.10
N LYS A 183 -28.80 33.26 44.86
CA LYS A 183 -29.49 32.26 44.05
C LYS A 183 -28.88 32.30 42.66
N GLY A 184 -28.31 31.15 42.25
CA GLY A 184 -27.58 30.96 41.00
C GLY A 184 -28.36 31.51 39.81
N ARG A 185 -27.71 32.37 39.03
CA ARG A 185 -28.31 33.06 37.90
C ARG A 185 -28.20 32.16 36.66
N LYS A 186 -29.33 31.96 35.98
CA LYS A 186 -29.47 31.21 34.73
C LYS A 186 -28.39 31.62 33.71
N VAL A 187 -27.77 30.62 33.08
CA VAL A 187 -26.86 30.79 31.93
C VAL A 187 -27.62 31.55 30.83
N PRO A 188 -27.05 32.59 30.19
CA PRO A 188 -27.74 33.30 29.12
C PRO A 188 -27.97 32.38 27.92
N GLU A 189 -29.20 32.28 27.41
CA GLU A 189 -29.60 31.48 26.22
C GLU A 189 -28.72 31.73 24.98
N VAL A 190 -28.06 32.89 24.91
CA VAL A 190 -27.13 33.28 23.85
C VAL A 190 -25.86 32.43 23.83
N GLU A 191 -25.34 32.01 24.99
CA GLU A 191 -24.14 31.18 25.10
C GLU A 191 -24.40 29.78 24.53
N GLU A 192 -25.55 29.21 24.86
CA GLU A 192 -25.96 27.88 24.41
C GLU A 192 -26.23 27.86 22.90
N ALA A 193 -26.85 28.90 22.34
CA ALA A 193 -27.11 29.02 20.90
C ALA A 193 -25.82 29.12 20.07
N ILE A 194 -24.83 29.90 20.52
CA ILE A 194 -23.53 30.04 19.84
C ILE A 194 -22.77 28.70 19.85
N THR A 195 -22.82 27.98 20.97
CA THR A 195 -22.19 26.67 21.13
C THR A 195 -22.73 25.67 20.11
N HIS A 196 -24.07 25.52 20.05
CA HIS A 196 -24.71 24.58 19.13
C HIS A 196 -24.46 24.93 17.65
N GLY A 197 -24.40 26.23 17.31
CA GLY A 197 -24.10 26.67 15.95
C GLY A 197 -22.68 26.30 15.51
N LEU A 198 -21.68 26.55 16.37
CA LEU A 198 -20.29 26.18 16.11
C LEU A 198 -20.12 24.65 16.05
N GLU A 199 -20.76 23.91 16.97
CA GLU A 199 -20.78 22.44 16.94
C GLU A 199 -21.28 21.92 15.59
N SER A 200 -22.41 22.44 15.07
CA SER A 200 -22.96 22.03 13.78
C SER A 200 -21.97 22.29 12.65
N VAL A 201 -21.42 23.50 12.56
CA VAL A 201 -20.50 23.87 11.47
C VAL A 201 -19.25 23.00 11.46
N VAL A 202 -18.67 22.70 12.64
CA VAL A 202 -17.52 21.80 12.72
C VAL A 202 -17.88 20.39 12.28
N LEU A 203 -19.05 19.89 12.68
CA LEU A 203 -19.53 18.55 12.30
C LEU A 203 -19.79 18.45 10.79
N ASP A 204 -20.48 19.43 10.22
CA ASP A 204 -20.83 19.46 8.80
C ASP A 204 -19.56 19.58 7.93
N ALA A 205 -18.62 20.45 8.30
CA ALA A 205 -17.34 20.59 7.60
C ALA A 205 -16.48 19.32 7.68
N ALA A 206 -16.49 18.63 8.83
CA ALA A 206 -15.76 17.38 8.99
C ALA A 206 -16.39 16.22 8.19
N GLU A 207 -17.73 16.16 8.12
CA GLU A 207 -18.45 15.20 7.28
C GLU A 207 -18.15 15.43 5.79
N GLU A 208 -18.18 16.68 5.34
CA GLU A 208 -17.83 17.03 3.96
C GLU A 208 -16.36 16.71 3.64
N ALA A 209 -15.43 16.97 4.57
CA ALA A 209 -14.03 16.59 4.41
C ALA A 209 -13.87 15.07 4.27
N ALA A 210 -14.51 14.28 5.14
CA ALA A 210 -14.47 12.82 5.09
C ALA A 210 -15.02 12.31 3.76
N GLU A 211 -16.15 12.84 3.29
CA GLU A 211 -16.74 12.45 2.01
C GLU A 211 -15.82 12.81 0.83
N ARG A 212 -15.23 14.01 0.84
CA ARG A 212 -14.31 14.47 -0.22
C ARG A 212 -13.02 13.62 -0.25
N SER A 213 -12.43 13.33 0.92
CA SER A 213 -11.28 12.44 1.04
C SER A 213 -11.60 11.02 0.55
N TYR A 214 -12.74 10.46 0.96
CA TYR A 214 -13.19 9.14 0.53
C TYR A 214 -13.41 9.07 -0.98
N ARG A 215 -14.07 10.07 -1.57
CA ARG A 215 -14.28 10.15 -3.03
C ARG A 215 -12.95 10.24 -3.79
N ALA A 216 -12.00 11.04 -3.28
CA ALA A 216 -10.67 11.16 -3.89
C ALA A 216 -9.92 9.82 -3.85
N TRP A 217 -9.90 9.15 -2.70
CA TRP A 217 -9.28 7.82 -2.57
C TRP A 217 -9.96 6.77 -3.45
N ARG A 218 -11.30 6.80 -3.54
CA ARG A 218 -12.04 5.84 -4.36
C ARG A 218 -11.83 6.03 -5.87
N ALA A 219 -11.51 7.24 -6.31
CA ALA A 219 -11.19 7.52 -7.71
C ALA A 219 -9.78 7.08 -8.10
N ASP A 220 -8.86 6.99 -7.14
CA ASP A 220 -7.50 6.51 -7.33
C ASP A 220 -7.46 4.96 -7.20
N PRO A 221 -6.91 4.20 -8.17
CA PRO A 221 -6.81 2.74 -8.07
C PRO A 221 -6.04 2.26 -6.83
N SER A 222 -5.00 2.98 -6.43
CA SER A 222 -4.17 2.67 -5.25
C SER A 222 -4.93 2.99 -3.97
N GLY A 223 -5.69 4.08 -3.94
CA GLY A 223 -6.53 4.46 -2.81
C GLY A 223 -7.75 3.56 -2.62
N ALA A 224 -8.38 3.14 -3.72
CA ALA A 224 -9.61 2.33 -3.69
C ALA A 224 -9.40 0.98 -2.99
N ALA A 225 -8.22 0.39 -3.10
CA ALA A 225 -7.85 -0.85 -2.43
C ALA A 225 -7.73 -0.69 -0.89
N LEU A 226 -7.46 0.52 -0.40
CA LEU A 226 -7.29 0.82 1.03
C LEU A 226 -8.61 1.10 1.75
N LEU A 227 -9.71 1.25 1.01
CA LEU A 227 -11.02 1.57 1.58
C LEU A 227 -11.80 0.32 2.03
N ASP A 228 -11.35 -0.88 1.64
CA ASP A 228 -12.11 -2.10 1.91
C ASP A 228 -12.22 -2.39 3.40
N GLY A 229 -13.45 -2.69 3.85
CA GLY A 229 -13.75 -2.93 5.27
C GLY A 229 -13.69 -1.72 6.20
N LEU A 230 -13.44 -0.50 5.71
CA LEU A 230 -13.34 0.71 6.52
C LEU A 230 -14.52 1.66 6.29
N ASP A 231 -15.17 2.11 7.38
CA ASP A 231 -16.15 3.19 7.32
C ASP A 231 -15.44 4.55 7.40
N LEU A 232 -14.86 4.98 6.27
CA LEU A 232 -14.18 6.28 6.11
C LEU A 232 -15.00 7.32 5.35
N SER A 233 -16.12 6.92 4.75
CA SER A 233 -16.99 7.83 3.99
C SER A 233 -17.65 8.92 4.83
N ARG A 234 -17.65 8.74 6.16
CA ARG A 234 -18.27 9.64 7.13
C ARG A 234 -17.32 9.98 8.26
N ALA A 235 -17.62 11.07 8.95
CA ALA A 235 -16.98 11.44 10.19
C ALA A 235 -17.11 10.32 11.25
N SER A 236 -16.18 10.28 12.20
CA SER A 236 -16.15 9.22 13.20
C SER A 236 -17.38 9.29 14.11
N GLY A 237 -17.86 8.14 14.58
CA GLY A 237 -18.97 8.10 15.54
C GLY A 237 -18.69 8.83 16.87
N THR A 238 -17.42 9.08 17.18
CA THR A 238 -16.98 9.84 18.36
C THR A 238 -16.84 11.35 18.13
N LEU A 239 -16.94 11.82 16.88
CA LEU A 239 -16.66 13.21 16.51
C LEU A 239 -17.54 14.19 17.30
N ARG A 240 -18.85 13.93 17.37
CA ARG A 240 -19.81 14.80 18.07
C ARG A 240 -19.43 15.04 19.53
N THR A 241 -19.04 13.99 20.24
CA THR A 241 -18.61 14.10 21.64
C THR A 241 -17.33 14.92 21.77
N ARG A 242 -16.33 14.65 20.91
CA ARG A 242 -15.03 15.37 20.92
C ARG A 242 -15.20 16.85 20.60
N VAL A 243 -15.99 17.20 19.59
CA VAL A 243 -16.29 18.59 19.23
C VAL A 243 -16.92 19.34 20.40
N ALA A 244 -17.92 18.73 21.04
CA ALA A 244 -18.60 19.33 22.19
C ALA A 244 -17.65 19.49 23.41
N GLU A 245 -16.74 18.53 23.64
CA GLU A 245 -15.71 18.63 24.68
C GLU A 245 -14.72 19.77 24.40
N GLU A 246 -14.22 19.88 23.17
CA GLU A 246 -13.27 20.92 22.78
C GLU A 246 -13.88 22.33 22.81
N ILE A 247 -15.15 22.48 22.41
CA ILE A 247 -15.84 23.77 22.48
C ILE A 247 -16.10 24.16 23.95
N ARG A 248 -16.49 23.23 24.82
CA ARG A 248 -16.58 23.50 26.27
C ARG A 248 -15.22 23.86 26.87
N GLY A 249 -14.16 23.17 26.45
CA GLY A 249 -12.78 23.49 26.84
C GLY A 249 -12.39 24.91 26.43
N TRP A 250 -12.73 25.32 25.21
CA TRP A 250 -12.53 26.69 24.75
C TRP A 250 -13.32 27.72 25.56
N GLN A 251 -14.57 27.44 25.92
CA GLN A 251 -15.37 28.34 26.75
C GLN A 251 -14.72 28.57 28.12
N ALA A 252 -14.23 27.50 28.74
CA ALA A 252 -13.48 27.59 30.00
C ALA A 252 -12.20 28.42 29.83
N ASP A 253 -11.47 28.26 28.72
CA ASP A 253 -10.28 29.06 28.39
C ASP A 253 -10.61 30.55 28.26
N VAL A 254 -11.74 30.90 27.63
CA VAL A 254 -12.19 32.29 27.47
C VAL A 254 -12.55 32.91 28.82
N LEU A 255 -13.25 32.18 29.68
CA LEU A 255 -13.57 32.64 31.03
C LEU A 255 -12.31 32.85 31.88
N ALA A 256 -11.33 31.96 31.74
CA ALA A 256 -10.02 32.10 32.39
C ALA A 256 -9.27 33.35 31.90
N LEU A 257 -9.21 33.58 30.58
CA LEU A 257 -8.58 34.77 29.99
C LEU A 257 -9.18 36.07 30.54
N VAL A 258 -10.50 36.14 30.62
CA VAL A 258 -11.22 37.31 31.16
C VAL A 258 -10.95 37.48 32.66
N SER A 259 -10.91 36.37 33.42
CA SER A 259 -10.62 36.39 34.85
C SER A 259 -9.20 36.88 35.15
N GLU A 260 -8.21 36.38 34.43
CA GLU A 260 -6.81 36.81 34.55
C GLU A 260 -6.65 38.30 34.23
N GLN A 261 -7.27 38.76 33.14
CA GLN A 261 -7.22 40.17 32.74
C GLN A 261 -7.91 41.08 33.77
N ALA A 262 -9.02 40.63 34.36
CA ALA A 262 -9.71 41.37 35.43
C ALA A 262 -8.86 41.47 36.70
N ALA A 263 -8.18 40.38 37.08
CA ALA A 263 -7.29 40.37 38.25
C ALA A 263 -6.07 41.30 38.07
N ALA A 264 -5.51 41.37 36.86
CA ALA A 264 -4.36 42.21 36.54
C ALA A 264 -4.63 43.72 36.72
N LYS A 265 -5.90 44.18 36.60
CA LYS A 265 -6.26 45.60 36.74
C LYS A 265 -6.52 46.07 38.18
N ARG A 266 -6.50 45.18 39.19
CA ARG A 266 -6.54 45.43 40.66
C ARG A 266 -7.35 46.60 41.27
N GLY A 267 -8.24 47.29 40.54
CA GLY A 267 -8.84 48.54 41.07
C GLY A 267 -10.12 49.05 40.40
N THR A 268 -10.76 48.32 39.49
CA THR A 268 -12.01 48.78 38.85
C THR A 268 -13.24 48.14 39.49
N ALA A 269 -13.89 48.86 40.39
CA ALA A 269 -15.19 48.51 41.00
C ALA A 269 -16.30 48.15 39.99
N ARG A 270 -16.13 48.49 38.70
CA ARG A 270 -17.06 48.18 37.61
C ARG A 270 -17.07 46.71 37.18
N ALA A 271 -15.97 45.96 37.36
CA ALA A 271 -15.92 44.54 37.00
C ALA A 271 -16.87 43.68 37.87
N LEU A 272 -17.11 44.11 39.11
CA LEU A 272 -18.02 43.46 40.06
C LEU A 272 -19.51 43.65 39.69
N SER A 273 -19.87 44.67 38.92
CA SER A 273 -21.27 44.94 38.53
C SER A 273 -21.77 44.12 37.34
N PHE A 274 -20.87 43.69 36.43
CA PHE A 274 -21.24 42.93 35.23
C PHE A 274 -21.04 41.41 35.39
N GLY A 275 -20.13 40.97 36.26
CA GLY A 275 -19.80 39.57 36.50
C GLY A 275 -18.92 38.96 35.40
N LEU A 276 -18.00 38.08 35.80
CA LEU A 276 -17.03 37.41 34.90
C LEU A 276 -17.70 36.69 33.72
N ASN A 277 -18.85 36.04 33.97
CA ASN A 277 -19.58 35.31 32.93
C ASN A 277 -20.12 36.25 31.84
N GLY A 278 -20.57 37.47 32.18
CA GLY A 278 -21.05 38.43 31.20
C GLY A 278 -19.93 38.96 30.30
N LEU A 279 -18.74 39.17 30.87
CA LEU A 279 -17.54 39.56 30.13
C LEU A 279 -17.03 38.42 29.25
N GLY A 280 -17.08 37.17 29.73
CA GLY A 280 -16.79 35.96 28.95
C GLY A 280 -17.69 35.84 27.72
N VAL A 281 -19.01 35.89 27.90
CA VAL A 281 -19.98 35.83 26.79
C VAL A 281 -19.77 37.00 25.82
N SER A 282 -19.49 38.20 26.33
CA SER A 282 -19.18 39.35 25.46
C SER A 282 -17.92 39.11 24.62
N LEU A 283 -16.89 38.48 25.19
CA LEU A 283 -15.67 38.15 24.46
C LEU A 283 -15.92 37.04 23.43
N MET A 284 -16.71 36.02 23.76
CA MET A 284 -17.13 34.98 22.81
C MET A 284 -17.87 35.60 21.62
N VAL A 285 -18.89 36.41 21.87
CA VAL A 285 -19.62 37.15 20.82
C VAL A 285 -18.66 38.00 19.98
N LEU A 286 -17.67 38.64 20.61
CA LEU A 286 -16.68 39.43 19.90
C LEU A 286 -15.75 38.58 19.03
N VAL A 287 -15.36 37.37 19.44
CA VAL A 287 -14.56 36.44 18.62
C VAL A 287 -15.29 36.12 17.31
N PHE A 288 -16.58 35.78 17.39
CA PHE A 288 -17.40 35.51 16.20
C PHE A 288 -17.70 36.76 15.36
N ALA A 289 -17.72 37.95 15.96
CA ALA A 289 -17.96 39.20 15.23
C ALA A 289 -16.70 39.82 14.61
N SER A 290 -15.52 39.60 15.22
CA SER A 290 -14.28 40.28 14.86
C SER A 290 -13.60 39.75 13.61
N THR A 291 -14.01 38.58 13.12
CA THR A 291 -13.33 37.91 12.00
C THR A 291 -13.98 38.23 10.64
N GLY A 292 -15.18 38.83 10.62
CA GLY A 292 -15.97 39.11 9.41
C GLY A 292 -15.65 40.36 8.61
N GLY A 293 -14.49 41.00 8.82
CA GLY A 293 -14.10 42.17 8.03
C GLY A 293 -15.11 43.34 8.07
N ILE A 294 -15.94 43.45 9.12
CA ILE A 294 -16.97 44.50 9.27
C ILE A 294 -16.32 45.83 9.72
N THR A 295 -15.28 46.27 9.01
CA THR A 295 -14.63 47.56 9.23
C THR A 295 -15.25 48.68 8.40
N GLY A 296 -16.35 48.47 7.67
CA GLY A 296 -16.96 49.53 6.87
C GLY A 296 -18.41 49.27 6.41
N ALA A 297 -19.29 50.18 6.83
CA ALA A 297 -20.52 50.62 6.16
C ALA A 297 -21.80 49.73 6.08
N GLU A 298 -21.80 48.41 6.26
CA GLU A 298 -23.04 47.61 6.15
C GLU A 298 -23.68 47.27 7.51
N LEU A 299 -24.16 48.31 8.19
CA LEU A 299 -24.87 48.23 9.48
C LEU A 299 -26.35 47.89 9.28
N GLY A 300 -26.69 46.61 9.36
CA GLY A 300 -28.07 46.14 9.35
C GLY A 300 -28.29 44.91 10.23
N ILE A 301 -28.60 45.14 11.51
CA ILE A 301 -29.22 44.18 12.45
C ILE A 301 -28.27 43.12 13.07
N ALA A 302 -27.27 42.57 12.38
CA ALA A 302 -26.34 41.58 12.97
C ALA A 302 -25.21 42.19 13.83
N GLY A 303 -24.77 43.43 13.55
CA GLY A 303 -23.65 44.08 14.24
C GLY A 303 -23.95 44.75 15.59
N GLY A 304 -25.22 44.83 16.01
CA GLY A 304 -25.63 45.60 17.20
C GLY A 304 -25.14 45.01 18.53
N THR A 305 -25.15 43.68 18.65
CA THR A 305 -24.71 42.96 19.87
C THR A 305 -23.20 42.93 20.00
N ALA A 306 -22.47 42.81 18.89
CA ALA A 306 -21.01 42.84 18.87
C ALA A 306 -20.45 44.20 19.28
N VAL A 307 -21.04 45.30 18.79
CA VAL A 307 -20.65 46.67 19.19
C VAL A 307 -20.92 46.88 20.69
N LEU A 308 -22.05 46.39 21.21
CA LEU A 308 -22.36 46.45 22.65
C LEU A 308 -21.37 45.62 23.48
N ALA A 309 -21.08 44.39 23.07
CA ALA A 309 -20.11 43.50 23.72
C ALA A 309 -18.71 44.11 23.72
N GLN A 310 -18.28 44.67 22.59
CA GLN A 310 -17.00 45.37 22.45
C GLN A 310 -16.94 46.60 23.36
N LYS A 311 -17.95 47.47 23.36
CA LYS A 311 -17.97 48.67 24.21
C LYS A 311 -17.96 48.33 25.70
N LEU A 312 -18.68 47.26 26.08
CA LEU A 312 -18.68 46.75 27.45
C LEU A 312 -17.28 46.25 27.86
N LEU A 313 -16.59 45.50 27.01
CA LEU A 313 -15.23 45.02 27.25
C LEU A 313 -14.21 46.16 27.25
N GLU A 314 -14.30 47.11 26.32
CA GLU A 314 -13.43 48.30 26.23
C GLU A 314 -13.53 49.15 27.50
N ALA A 315 -14.75 49.34 28.04
CA ALA A 315 -14.98 50.12 29.25
C ALA A 315 -14.32 49.51 30.50
N VAL A 316 -14.11 48.18 30.51
CA VAL A 316 -13.50 47.46 31.63
C VAL A 316 -11.99 47.26 31.42
N PHE A 317 -11.60 46.74 30.25
CA PHE A 317 -10.24 46.29 29.96
C PHE A 317 -9.42 47.30 29.14
N GLY A 318 -10.06 48.10 28.28
CA GLY A 318 -9.43 48.98 27.30
C GLY A 318 -9.24 48.32 25.93
N ASP A 319 -9.24 49.11 24.85
CA ASP A 319 -9.25 48.60 23.45
C ASP A 319 -8.12 47.61 23.14
N ASP A 320 -6.88 47.96 23.48
CA ASP A 320 -5.73 47.09 23.23
C ASP A 320 -5.83 45.73 23.94
N ALA A 321 -6.38 45.71 25.15
CA ALA A 321 -6.58 44.47 25.89
C ALA A 321 -7.66 43.60 25.23
N VAL A 322 -8.77 44.22 24.81
CA VAL A 322 -9.84 43.52 24.09
C VAL A 322 -9.30 42.90 22.80
N ARG A 323 -8.59 43.67 21.96
CA ARG A 323 -8.00 43.16 20.71
C ARG A 323 -7.05 41.98 20.92
N ARG A 324 -6.28 41.97 22.01
CA ARG A 324 -5.39 40.85 22.35
C ARG A 324 -6.18 39.64 22.83
N LEU A 325 -7.12 39.83 23.75
CA LEU A 325 -7.97 38.76 24.29
C LEU A 325 -8.76 38.06 23.18
N THR A 326 -9.34 38.83 22.24
CA THR A 326 -10.09 38.28 21.12
C THR A 326 -9.20 37.42 20.22
N ARG A 327 -8.01 37.91 19.85
CA ARG A 327 -7.04 37.13 19.06
C ARG A 327 -6.62 35.85 19.76
N THR A 328 -6.25 35.93 21.05
CA THR A 328 -5.87 34.74 21.83
C THR A 328 -7.01 33.73 21.94
N ALA A 329 -8.25 34.18 22.15
CA ALA A 329 -9.41 33.30 22.19
C ALA A 329 -9.68 32.63 20.83
N GLN A 330 -9.49 33.37 19.72
CA GLN A 330 -9.62 32.84 18.37
C GLN A 330 -8.53 31.81 18.04
N ASP A 331 -7.27 32.09 18.38
CA ASP A 331 -6.16 31.17 18.16
C ASP A 331 -6.38 29.85 18.92
N ARG A 332 -6.88 29.93 20.17
CA ARG A 332 -7.24 28.75 20.96
C ARG A 332 -8.38 27.94 20.33
N LEU A 333 -9.40 28.61 19.79
CA LEU A 333 -10.49 27.93 19.10
C LEU A 333 -9.98 27.20 17.85
N SER A 334 -9.20 27.91 17.02
CA SER A 334 -8.60 27.37 15.80
C SER A 334 -7.71 26.15 16.09
N ALA A 335 -6.89 26.21 17.14
CA ALA A 335 -6.05 25.09 17.55
C ALA A 335 -6.88 23.87 17.98
N ARG A 336 -7.95 24.07 18.75
CA ARG A 336 -8.82 22.98 19.22
C ARG A 336 -9.62 22.33 18.10
N VAL A 337 -10.28 23.13 17.26
CA VAL A 337 -10.97 22.64 16.04
C VAL A 337 -9.98 21.91 15.14
N GLY A 338 -8.78 22.46 14.99
CA GLY A 338 -7.72 21.84 14.23
C GLY A 338 -7.34 20.45 14.72
N ALA A 339 -7.12 20.30 16.03
CA ALA A 339 -6.78 19.02 16.62
C ALA A 339 -7.87 17.96 16.39
N VAL A 340 -9.15 18.36 16.38
CA VAL A 340 -10.27 17.47 16.05
C VAL A 340 -10.20 17.01 14.59
N LEU A 341 -10.02 17.95 13.66
CA LEU A 341 -9.92 17.65 12.23
C LEU A 341 -8.68 16.81 11.89
N ASP A 342 -7.54 17.07 12.52
CA ASP A 342 -6.34 16.25 12.39
C ASP A 342 -6.57 14.82 12.93
N GLY A 343 -7.43 14.67 13.93
CA GLY A 343 -7.88 13.36 14.40
C GLY A 343 -8.68 12.59 13.36
N GLU A 344 -9.54 13.28 12.62
CA GLU A 344 -10.35 12.68 11.55
C GLU A 344 -9.48 12.37 10.32
N ALA A 345 -8.61 13.28 9.89
CA ALA A 345 -7.64 13.08 8.81
C ALA A 345 -6.74 11.85 9.06
N ARG A 346 -6.29 11.68 10.33
CA ARG A 346 -5.46 10.52 10.73
C ARG A 346 -6.12 9.16 10.51
N ARG A 347 -7.45 9.08 10.44
CA ARG A 347 -8.15 7.82 10.12
C ARG A 347 -7.79 7.31 8.72
N PHE A 348 -7.53 8.23 7.79
CA PHE A 348 -7.04 7.92 6.46
C PHE A 348 -5.52 7.69 6.49
N THR A 349 -4.74 8.66 6.95
CA THR A 349 -3.27 8.60 6.84
C THR A 349 -2.65 7.45 7.64
N SER A 350 -3.29 6.98 8.71
CA SER A 350 -2.86 5.77 9.42
C SER A 350 -2.87 4.49 8.58
N GLN A 351 -3.71 4.40 7.54
CA GLN A 351 -3.67 3.27 6.59
C GLN A 351 -2.38 3.30 5.76
N LEU A 352 -1.94 4.49 5.39
CA LEU A 352 -0.69 4.69 4.64
C LEU A 352 0.53 4.48 5.55
N ASP A 353 0.45 4.94 6.80
CA ASP A 353 1.49 4.70 7.80
C ASP A 353 1.69 3.20 8.07
N ALA A 354 0.61 2.41 8.09
CA ALA A 354 0.67 0.96 8.27
C ALA A 354 1.40 0.24 7.12
N LEU A 355 1.40 0.82 5.91
CA LEU A 355 2.11 0.28 4.74
C LEU A 355 3.59 0.67 4.72
N GLY A 356 3.99 1.74 5.44
CA GLY A 356 5.38 2.21 5.48
C GLY A 356 5.90 2.74 4.13
N THR A 357 5.01 3.10 3.20
CA THR A 357 5.35 3.56 1.85
C THR A 357 5.94 4.97 1.81
N GLY A 358 5.71 5.77 2.85
CA GLY A 358 6.18 7.15 2.92
C GLY A 358 7.69 7.29 3.02
N ASP A 359 8.38 6.29 3.60
CA ASP A 359 9.83 6.31 3.78
C ASP A 359 10.58 5.41 2.78
N ALA A 360 9.85 4.54 2.08
CA ALA A 360 10.41 3.59 1.14
C ALA A 360 10.61 4.23 -0.24
N THR A 361 11.85 4.22 -0.74
CA THR A 361 12.16 4.63 -2.13
C THR A 361 12.89 3.51 -2.86
N GLY A 362 12.84 3.49 -4.19
CA GLY A 362 13.55 2.50 -4.99
C GLY A 362 15.07 2.72 -5.05
N ALA A 363 15.58 3.85 -4.54
CA ALA A 363 16.99 4.23 -4.66
C ALA A 363 17.95 3.22 -4.01
N PRO A 364 17.72 2.71 -2.78
CA PRO A 364 18.57 1.69 -2.18
C PRO A 364 18.62 0.38 -3.00
N LEU A 365 17.48 -0.06 -3.55
CA LEU A 365 17.43 -1.26 -4.41
C LEU A 365 18.21 -1.05 -5.71
N ARG A 366 18.05 0.11 -6.36
CA ARG A 366 18.82 0.45 -7.58
C ARG A 366 20.32 0.51 -7.31
N ALA A 367 20.73 1.08 -6.17
CA ALA A 367 22.13 1.11 -5.75
C ALA A 367 22.69 -0.31 -5.56
N ALA A 368 21.98 -1.17 -4.81
CA ALA A 368 22.38 -2.56 -4.62
C ALA A 368 22.44 -3.35 -5.93
N ALA A 369 21.47 -3.17 -6.83
CA ALA A 369 21.45 -3.80 -8.15
C ALA A 369 22.66 -3.38 -9.00
N GLU A 370 23.04 -2.10 -8.94
CA GLU A 370 24.21 -1.57 -9.64
C GLU A 370 25.53 -2.11 -9.03
N GLU A 371 25.62 -2.26 -7.71
CA GLU A 371 26.76 -2.89 -7.06
C GLU A 371 26.95 -4.35 -7.49
N VAL A 372 25.86 -5.13 -7.51
CA VAL A 372 25.85 -6.52 -8.01
C VAL A 372 26.28 -6.56 -9.47
N ARG A 373 25.73 -5.68 -10.32
CA ARG A 373 26.08 -5.58 -11.74
C ARG A 373 27.57 -5.28 -11.93
N ARG A 374 28.14 -4.37 -11.15
CA ARG A 374 29.59 -4.04 -11.19
C ARG A 374 30.44 -5.21 -10.73
N ALA A 375 30.04 -5.91 -9.66
CA ALA A 375 30.75 -7.09 -9.17
C ALA A 375 30.75 -8.21 -10.22
N ALA A 376 29.59 -8.48 -10.83
CA ALA A 376 29.43 -9.46 -11.90
C ALA A 376 30.33 -9.15 -13.10
N ARG A 377 30.34 -7.90 -13.58
CA ARG A 377 31.20 -7.48 -14.69
C ARG A 377 32.70 -7.62 -14.39
N ARG A 378 33.13 -7.30 -13.16
CA ARG A 378 34.54 -7.49 -12.76
C ARG A 378 34.92 -8.96 -12.78
N GLU A 379 34.04 -9.81 -12.28
CA GLU A 379 34.25 -11.24 -12.22
C GLU A 379 34.26 -11.89 -13.62
N GLN A 380 33.33 -11.52 -14.49
CA GLN A 380 33.31 -11.95 -15.91
C GLN A 380 34.59 -11.57 -16.63
N LYS A 381 35.10 -10.35 -16.39
CA LYS A 381 36.37 -9.88 -16.97
C LYS A 381 37.57 -10.68 -16.45
N ALA A 382 37.58 -11.04 -15.16
CA ALA A 382 38.63 -11.86 -14.58
C ALA A 382 38.63 -13.27 -15.20
N ARG A 383 37.46 -13.93 -15.29
CA ARG A 383 37.32 -15.24 -15.94
C ARG A 383 37.77 -15.21 -17.41
N ALA A 384 37.39 -14.19 -18.16
CA ALA A 384 37.80 -14.06 -19.56
C ALA A 384 39.32 -13.93 -19.71
N ALA A 385 39.99 -13.24 -18.77
CA ALA A 385 41.45 -13.14 -18.75
C ALA A 385 42.13 -14.48 -18.44
N ASP A 386 41.58 -15.27 -17.50
CA ASP A 386 42.10 -16.60 -17.13
C ASP A 386 41.97 -17.60 -18.28
N VAL A 387 40.85 -17.60 -19.00
CA VAL A 387 40.66 -18.45 -20.20
C VAL A 387 41.66 -18.09 -21.29
N THR A 388 41.95 -16.80 -21.48
CA THR A 388 42.94 -16.34 -22.47
C THR A 388 44.37 -16.75 -22.08
N GLY A 389 44.69 -16.81 -20.78
CA GLY A 389 45.99 -17.27 -20.28
C GLY A 389 46.19 -18.80 -20.30
N ALA A 390 45.10 -19.57 -20.26
CA ALA A 390 45.14 -21.04 -20.26
C ALA A 390 45.23 -21.69 -21.66
N GLN A 391 45.17 -20.91 -22.74
CA GLN A 391 45.31 -21.40 -24.12
C GLN A 391 46.77 -21.69 -24.56
N ASP A 392 47.70 -21.90 -23.63
CA ASP A 392 49.04 -22.42 -23.92
C ASP A 392 48.94 -23.95 -24.19
N PRO A 393 49.38 -24.47 -25.36
CA PRO A 393 48.95 -25.77 -25.86
C PRO A 393 49.73 -26.90 -25.21
N GLY A 394 49.24 -27.38 -24.07
CA GLY A 394 49.85 -28.52 -23.40
C GLY A 394 49.08 -29.04 -22.21
N SER A 395 47.83 -29.51 -22.36
CA SER A 395 47.28 -30.43 -21.35
C SER A 395 46.28 -31.44 -21.89
N VAL A 396 46.32 -32.60 -21.25
CA VAL A 396 45.87 -33.92 -21.66
C VAL A 396 44.36 -34.07 -21.53
N VAL A 397 43.67 -34.47 -22.61
CA VAL A 397 42.27 -34.88 -22.56
C VAL A 397 42.18 -36.25 -21.86
N GLY A 398 41.67 -36.27 -20.63
CA GLY A 398 41.31 -37.50 -19.93
C GLY A 398 40.06 -38.13 -20.55
N GLN A 399 40.15 -39.41 -20.94
CA GLN A 399 39.02 -40.18 -21.45
C GLN A 399 37.99 -40.42 -20.33
N ALA A 400 36.93 -39.61 -20.29
CA ALA A 400 35.71 -39.98 -19.59
C ALA A 400 34.94 -41.04 -20.40
N GLY A 401 34.47 -42.10 -19.74
CA GLY A 401 33.72 -43.19 -20.39
C GLY A 401 32.38 -42.70 -20.96
N ALA A 402 32.05 -43.11 -22.18
CA ALA A 402 30.81 -42.74 -22.85
C ALA A 402 29.58 -43.41 -22.22
N LEU A 403 28.42 -42.72 -22.25
CA LEU A 403 27.15 -43.32 -21.83
C LEU A 403 26.74 -44.45 -22.78
N ARG A 404 26.05 -45.47 -22.26
CA ARG A 404 25.47 -46.56 -23.05
C ARG A 404 24.56 -45.98 -24.15
N GLY A 405 24.66 -46.47 -25.39
CA GLY A 405 23.97 -45.90 -26.55
C GLY A 405 24.62 -44.69 -27.23
N ALA A 406 25.66 -44.07 -26.64
CA ALA A 406 26.38 -42.97 -27.30
C ALA A 406 27.06 -43.40 -28.63
N HIS A 407 27.36 -44.69 -28.77
CA HIS A 407 27.93 -45.28 -29.98
C HIS A 407 26.88 -45.95 -30.89
N ALA A 408 25.61 -46.01 -30.50
CA ALA A 408 24.55 -46.60 -31.30
C ALA A 408 24.29 -45.74 -32.55
N ARG A 409 24.43 -46.34 -33.73
CA ARG A 409 24.14 -45.73 -35.04
C ARG A 409 22.85 -46.30 -35.60
N ASP A 410 22.17 -45.48 -36.38
CA ASP A 410 20.93 -45.84 -37.08
C ASP A 410 21.23 -46.88 -38.18
N PRO A 411 20.48 -48.00 -38.27
CA PRO A 411 20.75 -49.06 -39.26
C PRO A 411 20.48 -48.66 -40.73
N GLN A 412 20.03 -47.43 -41.02
CA GLN A 412 19.71 -46.97 -42.38
C GLN A 412 20.86 -46.26 -43.11
N THR A 413 22.06 -46.21 -42.53
CA THR A 413 23.24 -45.71 -43.25
C THR A 413 23.85 -46.87 -44.05
N PRO A 414 23.99 -46.82 -45.40
CA PRO A 414 24.60 -47.91 -46.15
C PRO A 414 26.07 -48.06 -45.75
N ASP A 415 26.45 -49.23 -45.24
CA ASP A 415 27.85 -49.55 -44.92
C ASP A 415 28.69 -49.61 -46.20
N ALA A 416 29.85 -48.93 -46.18
CA ALA A 416 30.98 -49.33 -47.00
C ALA A 416 31.52 -50.67 -46.46
N PRO A 417 31.96 -51.61 -47.32
CA PRO A 417 32.23 -52.97 -46.88
C PRO A 417 33.41 -53.01 -45.92
N ALA A 418 33.19 -53.59 -44.74
CA ALA A 418 34.22 -53.88 -43.75
C ALA A 418 34.69 -55.33 -43.91
N ASP A 419 36.02 -55.52 -44.00
CA ASP A 419 36.69 -56.81 -43.90
C ASP A 419 36.42 -57.46 -42.54
N GLU A 420 36.03 -58.74 -42.58
CA GLU A 420 35.78 -59.59 -41.43
C GLU A 420 37.07 -59.93 -40.66
N ALA A 421 37.03 -59.82 -39.33
CA ALA A 421 37.91 -60.56 -38.43
C ALA A 421 37.09 -61.14 -37.26
N PRO A 422 37.30 -62.40 -36.86
CA PRO A 422 36.36 -63.13 -36.02
C PRO A 422 36.44 -62.78 -34.54
N GLY A 423 35.27 -62.85 -33.90
CA GLY A 423 34.99 -62.44 -32.53
C GLY A 423 35.66 -63.26 -31.44
N THR A 424 35.90 -62.59 -30.31
CA THR A 424 36.14 -63.22 -29.02
C THR A 424 35.02 -62.79 -28.08
N GLU A 425 34.04 -63.68 -27.87
CA GLU A 425 33.02 -63.50 -26.85
C GLU A 425 33.68 -63.52 -25.46
N ARG A 426 33.61 -62.40 -24.75
CA ARG A 426 33.85 -62.35 -23.30
C ARG A 426 32.48 -62.33 -22.61
N PRO A 427 32.24 -63.20 -21.61
CA PRO A 427 30.95 -63.24 -20.93
C PRO A 427 30.72 -61.93 -20.15
N GLY A 428 29.49 -61.41 -20.26
CA GLY A 428 29.08 -60.13 -19.68
C GLY A 428 29.24 -60.05 -18.16
N PHE A 429 29.71 -58.88 -17.73
CA PHE A 429 29.93 -58.43 -16.35
C PHE A 429 28.78 -58.76 -15.37
N TRP A 430 27.53 -58.74 -15.84
CA TRP A 430 26.34 -59.00 -15.03
C TRP A 430 26.15 -60.47 -14.61
N ARG A 431 26.74 -61.42 -15.36
CA ARG A 431 26.74 -62.85 -15.01
C ARG A 431 27.74 -63.20 -13.89
N ARG A 432 28.64 -62.26 -13.55
CA ARG A 432 29.58 -62.35 -12.43
C ARG A 432 29.08 -61.67 -11.15
N LEU A 433 28.14 -60.73 -11.24
CA LEU A 433 27.69 -59.94 -10.09
C LEU A 433 26.47 -60.56 -9.38
N PHE A 434 25.65 -61.33 -10.07
CA PHE A 434 24.50 -62.02 -9.48
C PHE A 434 24.62 -63.52 -9.72
N GLY A 435 25.16 -64.20 -8.70
CA GLY A 435 25.37 -65.65 -8.71
C GLY A 435 24.06 -66.41 -8.91
N ALA A 436 24.11 -67.45 -9.75
CA ALA A 436 23.08 -68.45 -9.83
C ALA A 436 22.99 -69.24 -8.51
N ARG A 437 21.76 -69.40 -7.99
CA ARG A 437 21.40 -70.49 -7.07
C ARG A 437 19.95 -70.93 -7.28
N PRO A 438 19.62 -72.18 -6.88
CA PRO A 438 18.73 -73.07 -7.62
C PRO A 438 17.42 -73.39 -6.87
N ALA A 439 16.61 -74.24 -7.51
CA ALA A 439 15.49 -75.05 -6.97
C ALA A 439 14.21 -74.26 -6.65
N ASP A 440 12.99 -74.79 -6.78
CA ASP A 440 12.49 -76.08 -7.23
C ASP A 440 10.98 -75.89 -7.49
N ALA A 441 10.42 -76.87 -8.19
CA ALA A 441 9.04 -77.36 -8.17
C ALA A 441 7.96 -76.60 -7.37
N THR A 442 6.83 -76.28 -8.02
CA THR A 442 5.52 -76.97 -7.92
C THR A 442 4.42 -76.00 -8.34
N GLU A 443 3.63 -76.37 -9.35
CA GLU A 443 2.16 -76.31 -9.31
C GLU A 443 1.61 -76.97 -10.58
N GLU A 444 1.03 -78.16 -10.40
CA GLU A 444 0.20 -78.85 -11.39
C GLU A 444 -1.15 -78.14 -11.55
N PRO A 445 -1.78 -78.18 -12.73
CA PRO A 445 -3.14 -77.72 -12.93
C PRO A 445 -4.16 -78.84 -12.68
N SER A 446 -5.24 -78.50 -11.98
CA SER A 446 -6.44 -79.31 -11.80
C SER A 446 -7.42 -79.12 -12.97
N THR A 447 -7.84 -80.22 -13.62
CA THR A 447 -9.20 -80.41 -14.17
C THR A 447 -9.43 -81.88 -14.58
N ASP A 448 -10.48 -82.50 -13.98
CA ASP A 448 -11.53 -83.36 -14.55
C ASP A 448 -11.18 -84.40 -15.65
N GLU A 449 -11.64 -85.66 -15.69
CA GLU A 449 -12.60 -86.52 -14.96
C GLU A 449 -12.51 -87.94 -15.65
N PRO A 450 -13.50 -88.86 -15.56
CA PRO A 450 -13.70 -89.99 -14.64
C PRO A 450 -13.32 -91.40 -15.21
N GLY A 451 -13.36 -92.45 -14.37
CA GLY A 451 -13.58 -93.82 -14.87
C GLY A 451 -13.11 -94.99 -14.00
N ASP A 452 -14.03 -95.47 -13.15
CA ASP A 452 -14.39 -96.89 -12.93
C ASP A 452 -13.35 -97.95 -12.49
N GLY A 453 -13.72 -98.69 -11.43
CA GLY A 453 -13.64 -100.16 -11.51
C GLY A 453 -12.68 -100.92 -10.60
N ARG A 454 -13.20 -101.27 -9.41
CA ARG A 454 -12.94 -102.47 -8.58
C ARG A 454 -11.72 -102.55 -7.67
#